data_AF-A0A4U6XUB9-F1
#
_entry.id   AF-A0A4U6XUB9-F1
#
_cell.length_a   1.000
_cell.length_b   1.000
_cell.length_c   1.000
_cell.angle_alpha   90.00
_cell.angle_beta   90.00
_cell.angle_gamma   90.00
#
_symmetry.space_group_name_H-M   'P 1'
#
loop_
_entity.id
_entity.type
_entity.pdbx_description
1 polymer ?
#
loop_
_entity_poly.entity_id
_entity_poly.type
_entity_poly.pdbx_seq_one_letter_code
_entity_poly.pdbx_strand_id
1 'polypeptide(L)'
;MQGAYKSCGSSTRQPTDEVTFQDIHNLPLAASKAGFAKIRGCCVQALRHDIAWAWVDSCCIDKTSSAELSEAINSMYSYYLHARVCFVYLDDVPPRGPASALSSALPLSSPPMDQLSSLASSRWFTRGWTLQELIAPRRSIFYAVDWSRIGTKGMHSSERPFIRALATISGIFESVLAKSRNPRDYSVAERMSWAAARRTTRDEDLAYCLMGLFGVSMPVLYGEGLASAFKRLQHHIIRTSPDESIFAWRADPARHGVVVVDDDPYAGVLGRSSGLLADSPAAFARSHDVHQRALHSASPFRLFSMTNMGLSIVADLAPPPPLPTTTITTGGDGGGSPRGSPAAAHTTTPEPRPLVVMPIGASDRPTDASPRARVGIYLEPVLQTSPSMGHGQMFYRRVRCDEFCFAPRGEFPRGQQLDIYVLEDDQYAEMQFADRPNSPGLGPGAGRSPSIEARLLSLSPSASPRASPRLDMDM
;
A
#
# COMPACT_ATOMS: atom_id res chain seq x y z
N MET A 1 -11.20 13.07 -26.67
CA MET A 1 -10.21 14.05 -27.20
C MET A 1 -8.81 13.57 -26.86
N GLN A 2 -7.94 13.39 -27.85
CA GLN A 2 -6.54 13.04 -27.61
C GLN A 2 -5.74 14.33 -27.35
N GLY A 3 -5.53 14.68 -26.08
CA GLY A 3 -4.78 15.87 -25.66
C GLY A 3 -3.34 15.55 -25.24
N ALA A 4 -2.56 16.61 -25.06
CA ALA A 4 -1.29 16.57 -24.37
C ALA A 4 -1.57 16.80 -22.89
N TYR A 5 -0.92 16.03 -22.03
CA TYR A 5 -1.05 16.20 -20.59
C TYR A 5 0.26 16.74 -20.04
N LYS A 6 0.22 17.75 -19.19
CA LYS A 6 1.39 18.23 -18.48
C LYS A 6 1.47 17.63 -17.09
N SER A 7 2.50 16.83 -16.87
CA SER A 7 2.94 16.44 -15.53
C SER A 7 3.97 17.47 -15.06
N CYS A 8 3.67 18.18 -13.97
CA CYS A 8 4.58 19.18 -13.41
C CYS A 8 5.37 18.60 -12.24
N GLY A 9 6.69 18.54 -12.38
CA GLY A 9 7.59 18.69 -11.24
C GLY A 9 7.41 20.11 -10.66
N SER A 10 6.62 20.21 -9.58
CA SER A 10 6.30 21.44 -8.80
C SER A 10 5.21 22.32 -9.45
N SER A 11 4.05 22.56 -8.82
CA SER A 11 3.82 23.48 -7.69
C SER A 11 5.06 24.28 -7.32
N THR A 12 5.13 25.49 -7.84
CA THR A 12 6.02 26.57 -7.40
C THR A 12 6.26 26.55 -5.89
N ARG A 13 7.44 27.02 -5.45
CA ARG A 13 7.86 27.09 -4.03
C ARG A 13 6.79 27.71 -3.11
N GLN A 14 5.88 28.51 -3.67
CA GLN A 14 4.66 28.97 -3.00
C GLN A 14 3.41 28.60 -3.82
N PRO A 15 2.30 28.18 -3.18
CA PRO A 15 1.01 27.90 -3.84
C PRO A 15 0.45 29.10 -4.63
N THR A 16 0.83 30.31 -4.23
CA THR A 16 0.38 31.59 -4.82
C THR A 16 0.89 31.84 -6.23
N ASP A 17 1.99 31.19 -6.62
CA ASP A 17 2.63 31.36 -7.92
C ASP A 17 2.09 30.40 -8.99
N GLU A 18 1.27 29.42 -8.60
CA GLU A 18 0.61 28.50 -9.52
C GLU A 18 -0.62 29.16 -10.14
N VAL A 19 -0.86 28.92 -11.43
CA VAL A 19 -2.02 29.43 -12.15
C VAL A 19 -3.19 28.48 -11.91
N THR A 20 -4.26 29.00 -11.31
CA THR A 20 -5.49 28.26 -11.02
C THR A 20 -6.46 28.28 -12.21
N PHE A 21 -7.55 27.52 -12.08
CA PHE A 21 -8.67 27.59 -13.03
C PHE A 21 -9.27 29.00 -13.11
N GLN A 22 -9.41 29.71 -11.99
CA GLN A 22 -9.93 31.07 -11.99
C GLN A 22 -8.97 32.05 -12.69
N ASP A 23 -7.66 31.89 -12.47
CA ASP A 23 -6.65 32.77 -13.07
C ASP A 23 -6.63 32.66 -14.59
N ILE A 24 -6.75 31.43 -15.15
CA ILE A 24 -6.58 31.21 -16.59
C ILE A 24 -7.64 31.90 -17.45
N HIS A 25 -8.81 32.21 -16.85
CA HIS A 25 -9.85 33.01 -17.50
C HIS A 25 -9.48 34.51 -17.64
N ASN A 26 -8.47 34.98 -16.91
CA ASN A 26 -7.90 36.32 -17.04
C ASN A 26 -6.42 36.20 -17.46
N LEU A 27 -6.17 36.14 -18.77
CA LEU A 27 -4.82 35.93 -19.32
C LEU A 27 -3.77 36.94 -18.80
N PRO A 28 -4.04 38.25 -18.68
CA PRO A 28 -3.12 39.17 -18.04
C PRO A 28 -2.72 38.78 -16.61
N LEU A 29 -3.69 38.36 -15.77
CA LEU A 29 -3.43 37.89 -14.41
C LEU A 29 -2.65 36.59 -14.42
N ALA A 30 -3.07 35.61 -15.22
CA ALA A 30 -2.36 34.34 -15.36
C ALA A 30 -0.91 34.58 -15.78
N ALA A 31 -0.67 35.43 -16.79
CA ALA A 31 0.65 35.73 -17.30
C ALA A 31 1.59 36.41 -16.29
N SER A 32 1.06 37.10 -15.27
CA SER A 32 1.87 37.67 -14.20
C SER A 32 2.39 36.63 -13.19
N LYS A 33 1.81 35.42 -13.15
CA LYS A 33 2.23 34.36 -12.23
C LYS A 33 3.38 33.54 -12.80
N ALA A 34 4.33 33.16 -11.95
CA ALA A 34 5.50 32.37 -12.37
C ALA A 34 5.12 31.00 -12.97
N GLY A 35 4.02 30.39 -12.50
CA GLY A 35 3.48 29.13 -13.03
C GLY A 35 3.01 29.20 -14.48
N PHE A 36 2.79 30.39 -15.04
CA PHE A 36 2.32 30.54 -16.42
C PHE A 36 3.36 30.14 -17.48
N ALA A 37 4.65 30.42 -17.23
CA ALA A 37 5.73 29.99 -18.12
C ALA A 37 5.71 28.48 -18.36
N LYS A 38 5.33 27.76 -17.32
CA LYS A 38 5.14 26.32 -17.23
C LYS A 38 3.96 25.86 -18.12
N ILE A 39 2.84 26.58 -18.15
CA ILE A 39 1.69 26.29 -19.02
C ILE A 39 2.04 26.60 -20.48
N ARG A 40 2.60 27.80 -20.73
CA ARG A 40 3.03 28.23 -22.07
C ARG A 40 4.00 27.23 -22.69
N GLY A 41 5.00 26.77 -21.95
CA GLY A 41 5.94 25.76 -22.43
C GLY A 41 5.26 24.45 -22.82
N CYS A 42 4.27 23.98 -22.03
CA CYS A 42 3.48 22.80 -22.40
C CYS A 42 2.70 23.02 -23.70
N CYS A 43 2.04 24.16 -23.87
CA CYS A 43 1.33 24.47 -25.11
C CYS A 43 2.29 24.52 -26.31
N VAL A 44 3.49 25.08 -26.14
CA VAL A 44 4.53 25.07 -27.19
C VAL A 44 4.94 23.63 -27.55
N GLN A 45 5.15 22.75 -26.56
CA GLN A 45 5.44 21.35 -26.87
C GLN A 45 4.24 20.65 -27.54
N ALA A 46 3.01 20.89 -27.08
CA ALA A 46 1.81 20.33 -27.68
C ALA A 46 1.70 20.69 -29.17
N LEU A 47 1.91 21.96 -29.51
CA LEU A 47 1.93 22.45 -30.89
C LEU A 47 3.04 21.79 -31.72
N ARG A 48 4.24 21.61 -31.17
CA ARG A 48 5.35 20.89 -31.84
C ARG A 48 5.06 19.42 -32.11
N HIS A 49 4.08 18.85 -31.43
CA HIS A 49 3.64 17.45 -31.57
C HIS A 49 2.30 17.31 -32.30
N ASP A 50 1.81 18.39 -32.93
CA ASP A 50 0.52 18.45 -33.64
C ASP A 50 -0.66 18.09 -32.73
N ILE A 51 -0.68 18.68 -31.53
CA ILE A 51 -1.72 18.45 -30.52
C ILE A 51 -2.42 19.76 -30.22
N ALA A 52 -3.73 19.79 -30.48
CA ALA A 52 -4.56 20.99 -30.36
C ALA A 52 -4.92 21.36 -28.91
N TRP A 53 -4.92 20.40 -27.98
CA TRP A 53 -5.37 20.60 -26.61
C TRP A 53 -4.29 20.20 -25.61
N ALA A 54 -4.02 21.07 -24.65
CA ALA A 54 -3.16 20.79 -23.50
C ALA A 54 -4.02 20.80 -22.23
N TRP A 55 -3.80 19.80 -21.37
CA TRP A 55 -4.43 19.70 -20.07
C TRP A 55 -3.37 19.86 -18.98
N VAL A 56 -3.64 20.70 -17.99
CA VAL A 56 -2.78 20.97 -16.83
C VAL A 56 -3.65 21.04 -15.58
N ASP A 57 -3.37 20.20 -14.58
CA ASP A 57 -4.19 20.01 -13.37
C ASP A 57 -4.45 21.30 -12.61
N SER A 58 -3.46 22.18 -12.56
CA SER A 58 -3.55 23.43 -11.81
C SER A 58 -4.62 24.37 -12.36
N CYS A 59 -4.80 24.44 -13.68
CA CYS A 59 -5.66 25.40 -14.36
C CYS A 59 -6.81 24.78 -15.16
N CYS A 60 -6.89 23.45 -15.25
CA CYS A 60 -7.97 22.72 -15.93
C CYS A 60 -8.95 22.05 -14.97
N ILE A 61 -8.71 22.11 -13.66
CA ILE A 61 -9.61 21.62 -12.62
C ILE A 61 -10.07 22.80 -11.77
N ASP A 62 -11.37 23.03 -11.68
CA ASP A 62 -11.93 23.96 -10.71
C ASP A 62 -11.88 23.35 -9.30
N LYS A 63 -10.81 23.68 -8.57
CA LYS A 63 -10.61 23.24 -7.18
C LYS A 63 -11.60 23.90 -6.20
N THR A 64 -12.40 24.88 -6.62
CA THR A 64 -13.46 25.49 -5.79
C THR A 64 -14.76 24.69 -5.80
N SER A 65 -14.97 23.87 -6.84
CA SER A 65 -16.05 22.91 -6.94
C SER A 65 -15.64 21.57 -6.33
N SER A 66 -16.21 21.23 -5.16
CA SER A 66 -15.90 19.95 -4.48
C SER A 66 -16.32 18.73 -5.32
N ALA A 67 -17.40 18.86 -6.09
CA ALA A 67 -17.86 17.84 -7.02
C ALA A 67 -16.86 17.61 -8.15
N GLU A 68 -16.41 18.68 -8.81
CA GLU A 68 -15.43 18.58 -9.89
C GLU A 68 -14.07 18.09 -9.39
N LEU A 69 -13.60 18.58 -8.24
CA LEU A 69 -12.37 18.10 -7.62
C LEU A 69 -12.43 16.60 -7.32
N SER A 70 -13.56 16.13 -6.79
CA SER A 70 -13.76 14.70 -6.50
C SER A 70 -13.79 13.85 -7.76
N GLU A 71 -14.48 14.32 -8.81
CA GLU A 71 -14.51 13.65 -10.11
C GLU A 71 -13.11 13.60 -10.75
N ALA A 72 -12.39 14.72 -10.72
CA ALA A 72 -11.04 14.83 -11.26
C ALA A 72 -10.08 13.87 -10.54
N ILE A 73 -10.10 13.84 -9.20
CA ILE A 73 -9.28 12.92 -8.39
C ILE A 73 -9.55 11.45 -8.76
N ASN A 74 -10.82 11.06 -8.92
CA ASN A 74 -11.17 9.70 -9.33
C ASN A 74 -10.79 9.40 -10.79
N SER A 75 -10.67 10.42 -11.63
CA SER A 75 -10.39 10.32 -13.07
C SER A 75 -8.92 10.52 -13.45
N MET A 76 -8.06 10.95 -12.52
CA MET A 76 -6.66 11.30 -12.79
C MET A 76 -5.92 10.25 -13.61
N TYR A 77 -5.96 8.99 -13.20
CA TYR A 77 -5.31 7.89 -13.92
C TYR A 77 -5.80 7.78 -15.36
N SER A 78 -7.11 7.95 -15.57
CA SER A 78 -7.72 7.90 -16.89
C SER A 78 -7.24 9.05 -17.78
N TYR A 79 -7.10 10.26 -17.23
CA TYR A 79 -6.56 11.40 -17.97
C TYR A 79 -5.15 11.12 -18.50
N TYR A 80 -4.28 10.57 -17.64
CA TYR A 80 -2.93 10.15 -18.04
C TYR A 80 -2.92 9.00 -19.04
N LEU A 81 -3.76 7.98 -18.82
CA LEU A 81 -3.82 6.78 -19.65
C LEU A 81 -4.24 7.10 -21.09
N HIS A 82 -5.19 8.02 -21.25
CA HIS A 82 -5.76 8.40 -22.55
C HIS A 82 -5.09 9.61 -23.20
N ALA A 83 -4.13 10.25 -22.53
CA ALA A 83 -3.31 11.30 -23.12
C ALA A 83 -2.51 10.74 -24.31
N ARG A 84 -2.42 11.52 -25.40
CA ARG A 84 -1.57 11.17 -26.56
C ARG A 84 -0.09 11.18 -26.17
N VAL A 85 0.29 12.15 -25.36
CA VAL A 85 1.63 12.30 -24.79
C VAL A 85 1.52 13.02 -23.45
N CYS A 86 2.34 12.60 -22.49
CA CYS A 86 2.55 13.33 -21.25
C CYS A 86 3.89 14.07 -21.29
N PHE A 87 3.87 15.39 -21.12
CA PHE A 87 5.07 16.19 -20.95
C PHE A 87 5.38 16.30 -19.47
N VAL A 88 6.50 15.72 -19.05
CA VAL A 88 7.00 15.80 -17.67
C VAL A 88 8.01 16.93 -17.61
N TYR A 89 7.64 18.04 -16.98
CA TYR A 89 8.51 19.21 -16.81
C TYR A 89 9.15 19.18 -15.42
N LEU A 90 10.48 19.13 -15.36
CA LEU A 90 11.26 19.06 -14.12
C LEU A 90 12.01 20.38 -13.90
N ASP A 91 11.53 21.20 -12.98
CA ASP A 91 12.14 22.50 -12.69
C ASP A 91 13.39 22.44 -11.82
N ASP A 92 13.67 21.28 -11.23
CA ASP A 92 14.85 21.00 -10.41
C ASP A 92 15.94 20.24 -11.17
N VAL A 93 15.73 19.96 -12.46
CA VAL A 93 16.75 19.38 -13.35
C VAL A 93 17.34 20.49 -14.23
N PRO A 94 18.66 20.75 -14.14
CA PRO A 94 19.30 21.80 -14.90
C PRO A 94 19.33 21.49 -16.40
N PRO A 95 19.50 22.53 -17.24
CA PRO A 95 19.71 22.37 -18.68
C PRO A 95 20.89 21.46 -18.98
N ARG A 96 20.91 20.93 -20.21
CA ARG A 96 22.01 20.09 -20.67
C ARG A 96 23.31 20.91 -20.75
N GLY A 97 24.35 20.49 -20.02
CA GLY A 97 25.62 21.20 -19.97
C GLY A 97 26.36 21.23 -21.31
N PRO A 98 27.17 22.27 -21.60
CA PRO A 98 27.86 22.45 -22.88
C PRO A 98 28.82 21.30 -23.23
N ALA A 99 29.44 20.66 -22.23
CA ALA A 99 30.31 19.50 -22.44
C ALA A 99 29.57 18.28 -23.06
N SER A 100 28.27 18.13 -22.82
CA SER A 100 27.48 17.04 -23.42
C SER A 100 26.80 17.44 -24.74
N ALA A 101 26.83 18.73 -25.11
CA ALA A 101 26.36 19.23 -26.40
C ALA A 101 27.36 18.93 -27.54
N LEU A 102 28.66 18.79 -27.24
CA LEU A 102 29.70 18.37 -28.19
C LEU A 102 29.59 16.88 -28.60
N SER A 103 28.83 16.07 -27.86
CA SER A 103 28.52 14.67 -28.21
C SER A 103 27.24 14.52 -29.06
N SER A 104 26.66 15.63 -29.54
CA SER A 104 25.35 15.71 -30.21
C SER A 104 25.26 15.17 -31.65
N ALA A 105 26.31 14.57 -32.19
CA ALA A 105 26.27 14.00 -33.54
C ALA A 105 25.39 12.73 -33.65
N LEU A 106 24.90 12.18 -32.52
CA LEU A 106 23.96 11.05 -32.51
C LEU A 106 22.71 11.38 -31.69
N PRO A 107 21.51 10.90 -32.10
CA PRO A 107 20.31 11.02 -31.29
C PRO A 107 20.50 10.25 -29.98
N LEU A 108 20.77 10.95 -28.87
CA LEU A 108 20.99 10.29 -27.58
C LEU A 108 19.70 9.61 -27.10
N SER A 109 19.74 8.28 -27.12
CA SER A 109 18.81 7.32 -26.52
C SER A 109 18.82 7.31 -24.98
N SER A 110 19.77 8.03 -24.36
CA SER A 110 20.00 8.11 -22.92
C SER A 110 20.31 9.56 -22.49
N PRO A 111 19.88 10.00 -21.31
CA PRO A 111 20.36 11.25 -20.74
C PRO A 111 21.88 11.14 -20.49
N PRO A 112 22.64 12.23 -20.66
CA PRO A 112 24.05 12.25 -20.27
C PRO A 112 24.18 12.06 -18.75
N MET A 113 25.32 11.52 -18.32
CA MET A 113 25.54 11.09 -16.92
C MET A 113 25.35 12.22 -15.90
N ASP A 114 25.66 13.46 -16.27
CA ASP A 114 25.45 14.67 -15.48
C ASP A 114 23.96 14.92 -15.20
N GLN A 115 23.10 14.77 -16.22
CA GLN A 115 21.65 14.91 -16.05
C GLN A 115 21.01 13.74 -15.32
N LEU A 116 21.59 12.54 -15.39
CA LEU A 116 21.02 11.36 -14.72
C LEU A 116 21.02 11.52 -13.19
N SER A 117 22.08 12.09 -12.61
CA SER A 117 22.16 12.36 -11.17
C SER A 117 21.12 13.38 -10.70
N SER A 118 20.94 14.47 -11.46
CA SER A 118 19.90 15.46 -11.17
C SER A 118 18.50 14.90 -11.37
N LEU A 119 18.28 14.08 -12.40
CA LEU A 119 17.03 13.38 -12.63
C LEU A 119 16.68 12.45 -11.46
N ALA A 120 17.64 11.62 -11.02
CA ALA A 120 17.47 10.70 -9.90
C ALA A 120 17.16 11.43 -8.59
N SER A 121 17.72 12.62 -8.40
CA SER A 121 17.49 13.47 -7.23
C SER A 121 16.24 14.33 -7.34
N SER A 122 15.54 14.31 -8.49
CA SER A 122 14.38 15.16 -8.70
C SER A 122 13.26 14.79 -7.73
N ARG A 123 12.67 15.81 -7.11
CA ARG A 123 11.50 15.66 -6.22
C ARG A 123 10.29 15.06 -6.93
N TRP A 124 10.28 15.03 -8.27
CA TRP A 124 9.22 14.39 -9.03
C TRP A 124 9.09 12.90 -8.68
N PHE A 125 10.18 12.17 -8.42
CA PHE A 125 10.12 10.74 -8.08
C PHE A 125 9.60 10.47 -6.67
N THR A 126 9.61 11.47 -5.78
CA THR A 126 9.15 11.32 -4.39
C THR A 126 7.74 11.85 -4.15
N ARG A 127 7.07 12.45 -5.14
CA ARG A 127 5.67 12.90 -5.01
C ARG A 127 4.68 11.74 -5.22
N GLY A 128 3.57 11.72 -4.50
CA GLY A 128 2.52 10.70 -4.62
C GLY A 128 1.91 10.62 -6.02
N TRP A 129 1.26 11.70 -6.45
CA TRP A 129 0.52 11.79 -7.72
C TRP A 129 1.35 11.47 -8.97
N THR A 130 2.66 11.75 -8.94
CA THR A 130 3.57 11.49 -10.07
C THR A 130 3.76 10.00 -10.36
N LEU A 131 3.30 9.10 -9.47
CA LEU A 131 3.31 7.66 -9.72
C LEU A 131 2.41 7.30 -10.91
N GLN A 132 1.20 7.85 -10.88
CA GLN A 132 0.24 7.64 -11.96
C GLN A 132 0.74 8.33 -13.24
N GLU A 133 1.37 9.50 -13.13
CA GLU A 133 2.01 10.21 -14.24
C GLU A 133 3.09 9.38 -14.95
N LEU A 134 3.84 8.59 -14.18
CA LEU A 134 4.89 7.72 -14.69
C LEU A 134 4.31 6.44 -15.32
N ILE A 135 3.37 5.80 -14.62
CA ILE A 135 2.88 4.46 -14.98
C ILE A 135 1.80 4.54 -16.05
N ALA A 136 0.78 5.39 -15.91
CA ALA A 136 -0.42 5.34 -16.73
C ALA A 136 -0.19 5.68 -18.21
N PRO A 137 0.54 6.76 -18.58
CA PRO A 137 0.68 7.15 -19.98
C PRO A 137 1.46 6.14 -20.82
N ARG A 138 1.02 5.97 -22.07
CA ARG A 138 1.75 5.19 -23.09
C ARG A 138 3.05 5.86 -23.54
N ARG A 139 3.08 7.19 -23.55
CA ARG A 139 4.24 7.98 -23.96
C ARG A 139 4.41 9.18 -23.03
N SER A 140 5.60 9.32 -22.45
CA SER A 140 5.99 10.49 -21.64
C SER A 140 7.32 11.05 -22.12
N ILE A 141 7.42 12.38 -22.28
CA ILE A 141 8.66 13.07 -22.64
C ILE A 141 9.09 13.94 -21.46
N PHE A 142 10.32 13.74 -21.00
CA PHE A 142 10.88 14.43 -19.85
C PHE A 142 11.70 15.63 -20.31
N TYR A 143 11.48 16.76 -19.66
CA TYR A 143 12.09 18.04 -19.96
C TYR A 143 12.72 18.64 -18.71
N ALA A 144 13.88 19.26 -18.87
CA ALA A 144 14.54 20.06 -17.85
C ALA A 144 13.87 21.43 -17.70
N VAL A 145 14.38 22.26 -16.79
CA VAL A 145 13.83 23.58 -16.46
C VAL A 145 13.75 24.54 -17.65
N ASP A 146 14.59 24.37 -18.67
CA ASP A 146 14.61 25.19 -19.90
C ASP A 146 13.79 24.58 -21.05
N TRP A 147 13.02 23.51 -20.78
CA TRP A 147 12.35 22.69 -21.80
C TRP A 147 13.29 21.96 -22.77
N SER A 148 14.57 21.77 -22.41
CA SER A 148 15.44 20.83 -23.12
C SER A 148 15.03 19.39 -22.80
N ARG A 149 15.01 18.52 -23.83
CA ARG A 149 14.58 17.13 -23.68
C ARG A 149 15.65 16.31 -22.95
N ILE A 150 15.26 15.68 -21.85
CA ILE A 150 16.08 14.74 -21.06
C ILE A 150 15.99 13.34 -21.68
N GLY A 151 14.76 12.87 -21.93
CA GLY A 151 14.52 11.50 -22.39
C GLY A 151 13.05 11.25 -22.71
N THR A 152 12.77 10.11 -23.34
CA THR A 152 11.40 9.69 -23.67
C THR A 152 11.15 8.29 -23.13
N LYS A 153 10.05 8.13 -22.40
CA LYS A 153 9.47 6.84 -22.01
C LYS A 153 8.36 6.52 -22.98
N GLY A 154 8.63 5.64 -23.94
CA GLY A 154 7.63 5.15 -24.89
C GLY A 154 7.83 3.66 -25.17
N MET A 155 7.42 3.22 -26.35
CA MET A 155 7.47 1.81 -26.75
C MET A 155 8.61 1.51 -27.75
N HIS A 156 9.40 2.52 -28.14
CA HIS A 156 10.44 2.31 -29.14
C HIS A 156 11.71 1.73 -28.52
N SER A 157 12.41 0.84 -29.23
CA SER A 157 13.61 0.15 -28.70
C SER A 157 14.74 1.13 -28.32
N SER A 158 14.85 2.25 -29.04
CA SER A 158 15.80 3.31 -28.73
C SER A 158 15.52 4.02 -27.40
N GLU A 159 14.34 3.89 -26.81
CA GLU A 159 13.98 4.51 -25.54
C GLU A 159 14.32 3.62 -24.33
N ARG A 160 14.71 2.36 -24.57
CA ARG A 160 15.05 1.38 -23.51
C ARG A 160 16.10 1.86 -22.51
N PRO A 161 17.21 2.50 -22.92
CA PRO A 161 18.20 2.97 -21.96
C PRO A 161 17.63 3.97 -20.95
N PHE A 162 16.76 4.89 -21.40
CA PHE A 162 16.09 5.83 -20.52
C PHE A 162 15.04 5.14 -19.64
N ILE A 163 14.29 4.17 -20.18
CA ILE A 163 13.35 3.36 -19.39
C ILE A 163 14.06 2.62 -18.26
N ARG A 164 15.24 2.03 -18.52
CA ARG A 164 16.06 1.39 -17.50
C ARG A 164 16.48 2.37 -16.41
N ALA A 165 16.94 3.57 -16.79
CA ALA A 165 17.27 4.62 -15.82
C ALA A 165 16.07 4.98 -14.94
N LEU A 166 14.88 5.16 -15.54
CA LEU A 166 13.65 5.43 -14.80
C LEU A 166 13.28 4.27 -13.87
N ALA A 167 13.45 3.02 -14.31
CA ALA A 167 13.20 1.83 -13.50
C ALA A 167 14.10 1.79 -12.26
N THR A 168 15.41 2.05 -12.44
CA THR A 168 16.38 2.13 -11.34
C THR A 168 16.03 3.22 -10.34
N ILE A 169 15.66 4.41 -10.81
CA ILE A 169 15.32 5.55 -9.93
C ILE A 169 14.01 5.30 -9.17
N SER A 170 12.99 4.80 -9.86
CA SER A 170 11.63 4.70 -9.30
C SER A 170 11.36 3.39 -8.55
N GLY A 171 12.19 2.36 -8.73
CA GLY A 171 11.92 1.01 -8.22
C GLY A 171 10.78 0.28 -8.96
N ILE A 172 10.33 0.80 -10.10
CA ILE A 172 9.26 0.19 -10.92
C ILE A 172 9.90 -0.65 -12.02
N PHE A 173 9.37 -1.85 -12.26
CA PHE A 173 9.90 -2.75 -13.27
C PHE A 173 9.92 -2.14 -14.68
N GLU A 174 11.00 -2.40 -15.44
CA GLU A 174 11.14 -1.95 -16.84
C GLU A 174 9.93 -2.38 -17.69
N SER A 175 9.39 -3.57 -17.48
CA SER A 175 8.23 -4.10 -18.21
C SER A 175 6.94 -3.31 -17.97
N VAL A 176 6.79 -2.68 -16.80
CA VAL A 176 5.67 -1.76 -16.51
C VAL A 176 5.89 -0.45 -17.26
N LEU A 177 7.09 0.12 -17.17
CA LEU A 177 7.42 1.42 -17.78
C LEU A 177 7.44 1.37 -19.31
N ALA A 178 7.90 0.26 -19.88
CA ALA A 178 7.93 -0.04 -21.32
C ALA A 178 6.58 -0.54 -21.87
N LYS A 179 5.55 -0.67 -21.02
CA LYS A 179 4.21 -1.16 -21.39
C LYS A 179 4.19 -2.58 -21.98
N SER A 180 5.20 -3.42 -21.70
CA SER A 180 5.21 -4.81 -22.13
C SER A 180 4.41 -5.74 -21.21
N ARG A 181 4.12 -5.31 -19.98
CA ARG A 181 3.23 -6.00 -19.03
C ARG A 181 2.28 -5.00 -18.37
N ASN A 182 1.04 -5.41 -18.09
CA ASN A 182 0.07 -4.53 -17.47
C ASN A 182 0.38 -4.41 -15.96
N PRO A 183 0.30 -3.21 -15.34
CA PRO A 183 0.39 -3.07 -13.89
C PRO A 183 -0.51 -4.05 -13.11
N ARG A 184 -1.70 -4.37 -13.63
CA ARG A 184 -2.64 -5.31 -13.00
C ARG A 184 -2.14 -6.75 -12.92
N ASP A 185 -1.14 -7.11 -13.72
CA ASP A 185 -0.53 -8.45 -13.70
C ASP A 185 0.45 -8.63 -12.53
N TYR A 186 0.76 -7.54 -11.81
CA TYR A 186 1.60 -7.54 -10.61
C TYR A 186 0.76 -7.63 -9.36
N SER A 187 1.33 -8.22 -8.32
CA SER A 187 0.66 -8.36 -7.04
C SER A 187 0.31 -7.01 -6.43
N VAL A 188 -0.63 -7.01 -5.50
CA VAL A 188 -0.98 -5.82 -4.71
C VAL A 188 0.25 -5.34 -3.94
N ALA A 189 1.02 -6.25 -3.35
CA ALA A 189 2.25 -5.89 -2.62
C ALA A 189 3.29 -5.20 -3.51
N GLU A 190 3.55 -5.73 -4.71
CA GLU A 190 4.48 -5.15 -5.67
C GLU A 190 4.03 -3.73 -6.05
N ARG A 191 2.75 -3.56 -6.41
CA ARG A 191 2.19 -2.25 -6.75
C ARG A 191 2.23 -1.26 -5.59
N MET A 192 1.93 -1.69 -4.36
CA MET A 192 2.02 -0.85 -3.16
C MET A 192 3.47 -0.40 -2.91
N SER A 193 4.45 -1.27 -3.15
CA SER A 193 5.87 -0.96 -2.97
C SER A 193 6.35 0.21 -3.85
N TRP A 194 5.78 0.38 -5.05
CA TRP A 194 6.09 1.50 -5.96
C TRP A 194 5.71 2.88 -5.40
N ALA A 195 4.86 2.90 -4.37
CA ALA A 195 4.43 4.08 -3.65
C ALA A 195 5.14 4.27 -2.30
N ALA A 196 5.94 3.31 -1.84
CA ALA A 196 6.44 3.29 -0.47
C ALA A 196 7.35 4.46 -0.09
N ALA A 197 8.10 5.00 -1.05
CA ALA A 197 8.99 6.15 -0.85
C ALA A 197 8.32 7.51 -1.18
N ARG A 198 7.04 7.51 -1.58
CA ARG A 198 6.35 8.71 -2.02
C ARG A 198 5.76 9.50 -0.86
N ARG A 199 5.54 10.80 -1.10
CA ARG A 199 5.02 11.78 -0.14
C ARG A 199 4.01 12.70 -0.82
N THR A 200 3.07 13.20 -0.05
CA THR A 200 2.05 14.17 -0.50
C THR A 200 1.99 15.35 0.45
N THR A 201 1.34 16.43 0.02
CA THR A 201 1.15 17.63 0.86
C THR A 201 0.01 17.43 1.86
N ARG A 202 -1.06 16.77 1.43
CA ARG A 202 -2.12 16.26 2.32
C ARG A 202 -1.87 14.78 2.52
N ASP A 203 -1.85 14.32 3.75
CA ASP A 203 -1.43 12.96 4.06
C ASP A 203 -2.35 11.92 3.39
N GLU A 204 -3.66 12.17 3.33
CA GLU A 204 -4.66 11.29 2.70
C GLU A 204 -4.47 11.12 1.19
N ASP A 205 -3.84 12.09 0.53
CA ASP A 205 -3.55 11.99 -0.91
C ASP A 205 -2.62 10.81 -1.22
N LEU A 206 -1.84 10.28 -0.26
CA LEU A 206 -1.06 9.06 -0.48
C LEU A 206 -1.96 7.83 -0.72
N ALA A 207 -3.19 7.82 -0.20
CA ALA A 207 -4.18 6.80 -0.53
C ALA A 207 -4.89 7.14 -1.85
N TYR A 208 -5.34 8.39 -2.02
CA TYR A 208 -6.09 8.81 -3.19
C TYR A 208 -5.27 8.70 -4.49
N CYS A 209 -3.97 8.98 -4.43
CA CYS A 209 -3.06 8.86 -5.57
C CYS A 209 -2.77 7.40 -5.96
N LEU A 210 -3.37 6.40 -5.31
CA LEU A 210 -3.25 4.98 -5.68
C LEU A 210 -4.53 4.39 -6.26
N MET A 211 -5.67 5.07 -6.12
CA MET A 211 -6.98 4.57 -6.56
C MET A 211 -6.96 4.06 -8.00
N GLY A 212 -6.44 4.87 -8.93
CA GLY A 212 -6.39 4.49 -10.34
C GLY A 212 -5.39 3.38 -10.68
N LEU A 213 -4.29 3.25 -9.91
CA LEU A 213 -3.35 2.14 -10.06
C LEU A 213 -3.99 0.79 -9.68
N PHE A 214 -4.89 0.81 -8.70
CA PHE A 214 -5.67 -0.35 -8.28
C PHE A 214 -7.00 -0.49 -9.02
N GLY A 215 -7.42 0.51 -9.80
CA GLY A 215 -8.69 0.50 -10.52
C GLY A 215 -9.90 0.57 -9.59
N VAL A 216 -9.76 1.24 -8.44
CA VAL A 216 -10.85 1.45 -7.48
C VAL A 216 -11.27 2.91 -7.47
N SER A 217 -12.49 3.18 -6.99
CA SER A 217 -13.01 4.51 -6.76
C SER A 217 -13.60 4.57 -5.36
N MET A 218 -13.33 5.65 -4.64
CA MET A 218 -13.90 5.90 -3.32
C MET A 218 -14.06 7.42 -3.08
N PRO A 219 -14.97 7.83 -2.19
CA PRO A 219 -15.13 9.25 -1.83
C PRO A 219 -13.86 9.87 -1.26
N VAL A 220 -13.52 11.09 -1.69
CA VAL A 220 -12.39 11.86 -1.17
C VAL A 220 -12.84 12.63 0.07
N LEU A 221 -12.33 12.26 1.23
CA LEU A 221 -12.62 12.87 2.53
C LEU A 221 -11.32 13.48 3.09
N TYR A 222 -11.15 14.79 2.97
CA TYR A 222 -10.02 15.47 3.59
C TYR A 222 -10.28 15.69 5.09
N GLY A 223 -9.29 15.39 5.93
CA GLY A 223 -9.39 15.43 7.39
C GLY A 223 -9.59 14.06 8.04
N GLU A 224 -9.72 12.97 7.28
CA GLU A 224 -9.79 11.62 7.84
C GLU A 224 -8.43 11.04 8.26
N GLY A 225 -7.33 11.67 7.81
CA GLY A 225 -5.97 11.19 8.08
C GLY A 225 -5.55 9.99 7.20
N LEU A 226 -4.24 9.83 7.01
CA LEU A 226 -3.67 8.83 6.11
C LEU A 226 -4.08 7.40 6.46
N ALA A 227 -4.00 7.01 7.74
CA ALA A 227 -4.31 5.63 8.15
C ALA A 227 -5.74 5.25 7.79
N SER A 228 -6.72 6.12 8.07
CA SER A 228 -8.12 5.90 7.69
C SER A 228 -8.30 5.82 6.18
N ALA A 229 -7.78 6.81 5.43
CA ALA A 229 -7.88 6.84 3.98
C ALA A 229 -7.24 5.60 3.32
N PHE A 230 -6.09 5.16 3.83
CA PHE A 230 -5.35 4.01 3.30
C PHE A 230 -5.98 2.66 3.68
N LYS A 231 -6.56 2.53 4.87
CA LYS A 231 -7.42 1.38 5.21
C LYS A 231 -8.63 1.32 4.29
N ARG A 232 -9.32 2.45 4.05
CA ARG A 232 -10.44 2.51 3.09
C ARG A 232 -10.02 2.10 1.68
N LEU A 233 -8.85 2.52 1.21
CA LEU A 233 -8.29 2.05 -0.07
C LEU A 233 -8.13 0.53 -0.08
N GLN A 234 -7.51 -0.04 0.96
CA GLN A 234 -7.35 -1.49 1.08
C GLN A 234 -8.70 -2.22 1.09
N HIS A 235 -9.70 -1.72 1.81
CA HIS A 235 -11.07 -2.27 1.75
C HIS A 235 -11.64 -2.32 0.32
N HIS A 236 -11.44 -1.27 -0.48
CA HIS A 236 -11.91 -1.27 -1.89
C HIS A 236 -11.13 -2.26 -2.76
N ILE A 237 -9.82 -2.43 -2.50
CA ILE A 237 -9.00 -3.44 -3.18
C ILE A 237 -9.48 -4.85 -2.84
N ILE A 238 -9.72 -5.15 -1.55
CA ILE A 238 -10.20 -6.45 -1.07
C ILE A 238 -11.52 -6.85 -1.74
N ARG A 239 -12.43 -5.89 -1.92
CA ARG A 239 -13.73 -6.12 -2.59
C ARG A 239 -13.60 -6.53 -4.06
N THR A 240 -12.47 -6.27 -4.70
CA THR A 240 -12.28 -6.44 -6.16
C THR A 240 -11.12 -7.36 -6.52
N SER A 241 -10.35 -7.84 -5.55
CA SER A 241 -9.11 -8.59 -5.76
C SER A 241 -8.92 -9.70 -4.73
N PRO A 242 -8.76 -10.98 -5.14
CA PRO A 242 -8.45 -12.10 -4.25
C PRO A 242 -6.95 -12.21 -3.93
N ASP A 243 -6.21 -11.11 -4.07
CA ASP A 243 -4.77 -11.08 -3.92
C ASP A 243 -4.37 -10.90 -2.44
N GLU A 244 -4.01 -12.01 -1.81
CA GLU A 244 -3.58 -12.08 -0.41
C GLU A 244 -2.28 -11.30 -0.12
N SER A 245 -1.51 -10.91 -1.16
CA SER A 245 -0.32 -10.07 -0.98
C SER A 245 -0.64 -8.68 -0.43
N ILE A 246 -1.93 -8.26 -0.41
CA ILE A 246 -2.36 -7.06 0.31
C ILE A 246 -1.96 -7.10 1.80
N PHE A 247 -1.84 -8.28 2.40
CA PHE A 247 -1.40 -8.45 3.79
C PHE A 247 0.14 -8.49 3.92
N ALA A 248 0.88 -8.51 2.81
CA ALA A 248 2.34 -8.57 2.78
C ALA A 248 2.97 -7.19 3.00
N TRP A 249 2.66 -6.54 4.10
CA TRP A 249 3.38 -5.36 4.58
C TRP A 249 4.17 -5.68 5.85
N ARG A 250 5.17 -4.86 6.19
CA ARG A 250 5.91 -4.97 7.44
C ARG A 250 6.03 -3.65 8.18
N ALA A 251 5.85 -3.70 9.49
CA ALA A 251 6.21 -2.61 10.38
C ALA A 251 7.72 -2.34 10.24
N ASP A 252 8.09 -1.07 10.28
CA ASP A 252 9.48 -0.63 10.34
C ASP A 252 9.82 -0.35 11.81
N PRO A 253 10.66 -1.17 12.47
CA PRO A 253 11.03 -0.96 13.86
C PRO A 253 11.65 0.42 14.11
N ALA A 254 12.34 0.99 13.13
CA ALA A 254 12.99 2.30 13.25
C ALA A 254 11.99 3.47 13.19
N ARG A 255 10.78 3.25 12.66
CA ARG A 255 9.70 4.27 12.61
C ARG A 255 8.75 4.21 13.80
N HIS A 256 8.78 3.12 14.57
CA HIS A 256 7.93 2.89 15.74
C HIS A 256 8.71 3.00 17.07
N GLY A 257 9.97 3.44 17.01
CA GLY A 257 10.74 3.80 18.19
C GLY A 257 10.54 5.27 18.55
N VAL A 258 10.22 5.52 19.83
CA VAL A 258 10.08 6.83 20.51
C VAL A 258 8.66 7.43 20.49
N VAL A 259 7.84 7.07 21.49
CA VAL A 259 7.60 7.90 22.70
C VAL A 259 7.27 6.94 23.85
N VAL A 260 8.21 6.72 24.76
CA VAL A 260 7.87 6.24 26.11
C VAL A 260 7.57 7.51 26.89
N VAL A 261 6.29 7.82 27.13
CA VAL A 261 5.95 8.71 28.23
C VAL A 261 5.95 7.79 29.45
N ASP A 262 6.98 7.90 30.28
CA ASP A 262 7.04 7.22 31.57
C ASP A 262 5.77 7.52 32.37
N ASP A 263 4.99 6.47 32.67
CA ASP A 263 4.04 6.30 33.80
C ASP A 263 2.79 5.47 33.47
N ASP A 264 2.62 4.94 32.24
CA ASP A 264 1.53 3.98 31.95
C ASP A 264 2.04 2.56 31.64
N PRO A 265 1.90 1.58 32.57
CA PRO A 265 2.28 0.19 32.36
C PRO A 265 1.45 -0.54 31.28
N TYR A 266 0.42 0.10 30.70
CA TYR A 266 -0.30 -0.38 29.51
C TYR A 266 0.09 0.33 28.20
N ALA A 267 0.86 1.43 28.25
CA ALA A 267 1.25 2.19 27.05
C ALA A 267 2.27 1.47 26.15
N GLY A 268 2.92 0.41 26.63
CA GLY A 268 3.81 -0.43 25.83
C GLY A 268 3.13 -1.17 24.66
N VAL A 269 1.80 -1.18 24.61
CA VAL A 269 1.01 -1.87 23.57
C VAL A 269 0.45 -0.91 22.51
N LEU A 270 0.42 0.40 22.76
CA LEU A 270 -0.22 1.40 21.88
C LEU A 270 0.69 1.96 20.77
N GLY A 271 1.92 1.46 20.63
CA GLY A 271 2.93 2.02 19.71
C GLY A 271 3.30 1.17 18.50
N ARG A 272 2.68 -0.01 18.30
CA ARG A 272 2.95 -0.87 17.13
C ARG A 272 1.66 -1.03 16.36
N SER A 273 1.54 -0.47 15.17
CA SER A 273 0.45 -0.82 14.25
C SER A 273 0.44 -2.35 14.10
N SER A 274 -0.56 -3.01 14.70
CA SER A 274 -0.64 -4.48 14.82
C SER A 274 -1.79 -5.09 14.02
N GLY A 275 -2.57 -4.25 13.34
CA GLY A 275 -3.68 -4.66 12.48
C GLY A 275 -3.26 -5.57 11.33
N LEU A 276 -4.24 -6.16 10.65
CA LEU A 276 -4.00 -6.94 9.44
C LEU A 276 -3.76 -6.01 8.25
N LEU A 277 -4.45 -4.87 8.20
CA LEU A 277 -4.27 -3.82 7.19
C LEU A 277 -3.17 -2.82 7.58
N ALA A 278 -2.47 -2.30 6.57
CA ALA A 278 -1.41 -1.31 6.79
C ALA A 278 -1.99 0.10 6.96
N ASP A 279 -1.23 1.00 7.58
CA ASP A 279 -1.59 2.41 7.72
C ASP A 279 -1.04 3.30 6.60
N SER A 280 -0.08 2.81 5.81
CA SER A 280 0.60 3.59 4.77
C SER A 280 1.27 2.69 3.72
N PRO A 281 1.40 3.12 2.45
CA PRO A 281 2.18 2.39 1.45
C PRO A 281 3.65 2.21 1.86
N ALA A 282 4.19 3.05 2.76
CA ALA A 282 5.56 2.90 3.27
C ALA A 282 5.81 1.54 3.92
N ALA A 283 4.78 0.90 4.49
CA ALA A 283 4.88 -0.43 5.08
C ALA A 283 5.17 -1.55 4.05
N PHE A 284 4.97 -1.27 2.76
CA PHE A 284 5.26 -2.20 1.66
C PHE A 284 6.65 -2.00 1.03
N ALA A 285 7.49 -1.12 1.58
CA ALA A 285 8.84 -0.84 1.05
C ALA A 285 9.69 -2.11 0.86
N ARG A 286 9.46 -3.12 1.69
CA ARG A 286 10.19 -4.39 1.67
C ARG A 286 9.39 -5.54 1.05
N SER A 287 8.43 -5.23 0.17
CA SER A 287 7.51 -6.21 -0.44
C SER A 287 7.51 -6.18 -1.98
N HIS A 288 8.51 -5.51 -2.57
CA HIS A 288 8.69 -5.40 -4.03
C HIS A 288 8.90 -6.75 -4.74
N ASP A 289 9.19 -7.81 -3.99
CA ASP A 289 9.50 -9.15 -4.46
C ASP A 289 8.42 -10.17 -4.06
N VAL A 290 7.29 -9.73 -3.50
CA VAL A 290 6.21 -10.62 -3.05
C VAL A 290 5.17 -10.81 -4.16
N HIS A 291 5.11 -12.02 -4.68
CA HIS A 291 4.20 -12.45 -5.75
C HIS A 291 2.90 -13.03 -5.22
N GLN A 292 1.86 -12.98 -6.06
CA GLN A 292 0.59 -13.65 -5.78
C GLN A 292 0.78 -15.17 -5.61
N ARG A 293 0.10 -15.74 -4.61
CA ARG A 293 0.12 -17.18 -4.32
C ARG A 293 -0.38 -18.04 -5.49
N ALA A 294 -1.51 -17.64 -6.09
CA ALA A 294 -2.21 -18.43 -7.11
C ALA A 294 -1.43 -18.54 -8.43
N LEU A 295 -0.69 -17.50 -8.82
CA LEU A 295 0.08 -17.47 -10.07
C LEU A 295 1.19 -18.54 -10.15
N HIS A 296 1.58 -19.12 -9.01
CA HIS A 296 2.79 -19.93 -8.93
C HIS A 296 2.57 -21.37 -8.45
N SER A 297 1.35 -21.81 -8.13
CA SER A 297 1.15 -23.10 -7.45
C SER A 297 -0.01 -23.97 -7.90
N ALA A 298 -0.75 -23.60 -8.97
CA ALA A 298 -2.04 -24.22 -9.30
C ALA A 298 -3.04 -24.26 -8.10
N SER A 299 -2.75 -23.51 -7.03
CA SER A 299 -3.60 -23.43 -5.85
C SER A 299 -4.75 -22.48 -6.15
N PRO A 300 -5.99 -22.84 -5.80
CA PRO A 300 -7.14 -21.98 -6.01
C PRO A 300 -6.97 -20.68 -5.22
N PHE A 301 -7.51 -19.59 -5.79
CA PHE A 301 -7.71 -18.35 -5.07
C PHE A 301 -8.56 -18.61 -3.83
N ARG A 302 -8.21 -17.97 -2.71
CA ARG A 302 -9.09 -17.93 -1.54
C ARG A 302 -9.94 -16.69 -1.63
N LEU A 303 -11.23 -16.87 -1.41
CA LEU A 303 -12.13 -15.76 -1.20
C LEU A 303 -11.91 -15.24 0.22
N PHE A 304 -11.79 -13.92 0.34
CA PHE A 304 -11.76 -13.24 1.62
C PHE A 304 -12.51 -11.93 1.52
N SER A 305 -13.10 -11.51 2.64
CA SER A 305 -13.87 -10.28 2.70
C SER A 305 -13.74 -9.64 4.08
N MET A 306 -13.81 -8.31 4.11
CA MET A 306 -13.86 -7.57 5.36
C MET A 306 -15.28 -7.57 5.90
N THR A 307 -15.43 -7.94 7.17
CA THR A 307 -16.67 -7.94 7.94
C THR A 307 -16.55 -7.00 9.13
N ASN A 308 -17.65 -6.81 9.87
CA ASN A 308 -17.61 -6.14 11.17
C ASN A 308 -16.87 -6.94 12.25
N MET A 309 -16.51 -8.19 11.97
CA MET A 309 -15.72 -9.09 12.82
C MET A 309 -14.30 -9.35 12.27
N GLY A 310 -13.82 -8.48 11.39
CA GLY A 310 -12.50 -8.56 10.76
C GLY A 310 -12.52 -9.26 9.40
N LEU A 311 -11.36 -9.73 8.95
CA LEU A 311 -11.22 -10.46 7.71
C LEU A 311 -11.77 -11.88 7.88
N SER A 312 -12.83 -12.22 7.15
CA SER A 312 -13.26 -13.61 6.95
C SER A 312 -12.47 -14.23 5.80
N ILE A 313 -11.79 -15.34 6.06
CA ILE A 313 -10.98 -16.07 5.07
C ILE A 313 -10.92 -17.57 5.42
N VAL A 314 -11.01 -18.42 4.39
CA VAL A 314 -10.71 -19.85 4.53
C VAL A 314 -9.21 -20.05 4.35
N ALA A 315 -8.44 -20.25 5.42
CA ALA A 315 -6.97 -20.32 5.38
C ALA A 315 -6.41 -21.69 5.80
N ASP A 316 -5.31 -22.10 5.18
CA ASP A 316 -4.55 -23.27 5.60
C ASP A 316 -3.52 -22.84 6.66
N LEU A 317 -3.84 -23.04 7.94
CA LEU A 317 -3.00 -22.59 9.05
C LEU A 317 -1.89 -23.61 9.35
N ALA A 318 -0.65 -23.20 9.14
CA ALA A 318 0.52 -24.04 9.38
C ALA A 318 1.16 -23.74 10.75
N PRO A 319 1.82 -24.72 11.38
CA PRO A 319 2.68 -24.44 12.53
C PRO A 319 3.86 -23.56 12.10
N PRO A 320 4.37 -22.68 12.98
CA PRO A 320 5.56 -21.89 12.70
C PRO A 320 6.78 -22.80 12.51
N PRO A 321 7.73 -22.44 11.63
CA PRO A 321 8.98 -23.17 11.51
C PRO A 321 9.72 -23.16 12.85
N PRO A 322 10.45 -24.24 13.21
CA PRO A 322 11.21 -24.29 14.44
C PRO A 322 12.23 -23.15 14.48
N LEU A 323 12.26 -22.41 15.59
CA LEU A 323 13.28 -21.38 15.80
C LEU A 323 14.67 -22.04 15.76
N PRO A 324 15.69 -21.43 15.12
CA PRO A 324 17.04 -21.94 15.20
C PRO A 324 17.46 -21.95 16.67
N THR A 325 17.74 -23.13 17.20
CA THR A 325 18.25 -23.30 18.56
C THR A 325 19.63 -22.65 18.61
N THR A 326 19.72 -21.43 19.15
CA THR A 326 21.02 -20.84 19.46
C THR A 326 21.59 -21.63 20.63
N THR A 327 22.39 -22.66 20.33
CA THR A 327 23.18 -23.35 21.33
C THR A 327 24.21 -22.36 21.83
N ILE A 328 23.87 -21.62 22.88
CA ILE A 328 24.88 -20.91 23.68
C ILE A 328 25.67 -22.02 24.36
N THR A 329 26.80 -22.39 23.77
CA THR A 329 27.82 -23.18 24.43
C THR A 329 28.39 -22.30 25.54
N THR A 330 27.78 -22.33 26.72
CA THR A 330 28.44 -21.87 27.93
C THR A 330 29.57 -22.84 28.21
N GLY A 331 30.79 -22.45 27.86
CA GLY A 331 32.01 -23.11 28.30
C GLY A 331 31.97 -23.22 29.82
N GLY A 332 32.09 -24.46 30.30
CA GLY A 332 32.22 -24.72 31.72
C GLY A 332 33.57 -24.23 32.21
N ASP A 333 33.54 -23.43 33.27
CA ASP A 333 34.64 -23.35 34.22
C ASP A 333 34.05 -23.33 35.64
N GLY A 334 34.69 -24.09 36.51
CA GLY A 334 34.08 -24.67 37.70
C GLY A 334 34.02 -23.78 38.94
N GLY A 335 33.31 -24.31 39.94
CA GLY A 335 33.63 -24.10 41.36
C GLY A 335 32.57 -23.36 42.18
N GLY A 336 31.90 -24.09 43.09
CA GLY A 336 31.33 -23.51 44.31
C GLY A 336 29.83 -23.76 44.51
N SER A 337 29.48 -24.41 45.61
CA SER A 337 28.13 -24.62 46.14
C SER A 337 28.18 -24.30 47.65
N PRO A 338 27.06 -24.11 48.38
CA PRO A 338 25.90 -23.24 48.12
C PRO A 338 25.52 -22.41 49.38
N ARG A 339 24.68 -21.37 49.27
CA ARG A 339 23.69 -20.99 50.31
C ARG A 339 22.84 -19.80 49.87
N GLY A 340 21.52 -19.97 49.90
CA GLY A 340 20.55 -18.90 49.75
C GLY A 340 19.31 -19.38 49.00
N SER A 341 18.25 -19.74 49.73
CA SER A 341 16.92 -19.91 49.15
C SER A 341 16.35 -18.53 48.76
N PRO A 342 15.77 -18.34 47.57
CA PRO A 342 14.81 -17.28 47.37
C PRO A 342 13.40 -17.85 47.21
N ALA A 343 12.46 -17.08 47.76
CA ALA A 343 11.03 -17.32 47.78
C ALA A 343 10.44 -17.55 46.37
N ALA A 344 9.44 -18.42 46.30
CA ALA A 344 8.63 -18.64 45.11
C ALA A 344 7.84 -17.36 44.78
N ALA A 345 8.33 -16.58 43.82
CA ALA A 345 7.50 -15.62 43.11
C ALA A 345 6.68 -16.41 42.08
N HIS A 346 5.39 -16.61 42.36
CA HIS A 346 4.42 -17.04 41.37
C HIS A 346 4.18 -15.90 40.38
N THR A 347 5.11 -15.69 39.45
CA THR A 347 4.83 -14.96 38.22
C THR A 347 4.09 -15.94 37.32
N THR A 348 2.77 -15.95 37.39
CA THR A 348 1.94 -16.60 36.36
C THR A 348 2.09 -15.81 35.07
N THR A 349 3.18 -16.03 34.35
CA THR A 349 3.25 -15.72 32.92
C THR A 349 2.17 -16.56 32.25
N PRO A 350 1.16 -15.97 31.59
CA PRO A 350 0.21 -16.75 30.80
C PRO A 350 1.00 -17.56 29.78
N GLU A 351 0.70 -18.86 29.64
CA GLU A 351 1.35 -19.68 28.63
C GLU A 351 1.22 -18.99 27.26
N PRO A 352 2.31 -18.93 26.46
CA PRO A 352 2.26 -18.31 25.15
C PRO A 352 1.25 -19.06 24.29
N ARG A 353 0.21 -18.36 23.82
CA ARG A 353 -0.78 -18.95 22.92
C ARG A 353 -0.08 -19.49 21.67
N PRO A 354 -0.46 -20.68 21.16
CA PRO A 354 0.24 -21.29 20.05
C PRO A 354 0.09 -20.43 18.79
N LEU A 355 1.21 -19.91 18.29
CA LEU A 355 1.25 -19.15 17.05
C LEU A 355 0.96 -20.08 15.87
N VAL A 356 0.30 -19.53 14.85
CA VAL A 356 0.10 -20.18 13.55
C VAL A 356 0.56 -19.26 12.43
N VAL A 357 0.81 -19.82 11.26
CA VAL A 357 1.23 -19.10 10.06
C VAL A 357 0.13 -19.20 9.02
N MET A 358 -0.30 -18.05 8.49
CA MET A 358 -1.15 -17.96 7.32
C MET A 358 -0.30 -17.64 6.09
N PRO A 359 -0.14 -18.57 5.13
CA PRO A 359 0.55 -18.30 3.87
C PRO A 359 -0.23 -17.25 3.07
N ILE A 360 0.45 -16.27 2.46
CA ILE A 360 -0.17 -15.16 1.70
C ILE A 360 0.46 -14.92 0.32
N GLY A 361 1.58 -15.57 0.00
CA GLY A 361 2.28 -15.31 -1.26
C GLY A 361 3.53 -16.14 -1.44
N ALA A 362 4.33 -15.74 -2.41
CA ALA A 362 5.69 -16.24 -2.64
C ALA A 362 6.65 -15.06 -2.80
N SER A 363 7.94 -15.28 -2.56
CA SER A 363 8.99 -14.29 -2.76
C SER A 363 10.17 -14.92 -3.47
N ASP A 364 10.80 -14.17 -4.37
CA ASP A 364 12.03 -14.58 -5.06
C ASP A 364 13.30 -14.42 -4.19
N ARG A 365 13.16 -14.12 -2.88
CA ARG A 365 14.31 -14.07 -1.98
C ARG A 365 14.97 -15.44 -1.89
N PRO A 366 16.30 -15.49 -2.04
CA PRO A 366 17.03 -16.72 -1.78
C PRO A 366 16.88 -17.10 -0.31
N THR A 367 16.37 -18.32 -0.07
CA THR A 367 16.62 -19.06 1.17
C THR A 367 17.81 -19.98 0.94
N ASP A 368 18.41 -20.51 2.03
CA ASP A 368 19.56 -21.42 1.97
C ASP A 368 19.37 -22.64 1.05
N ALA A 369 18.13 -22.94 0.61
CA ALA A 369 17.82 -24.09 -0.24
C ALA A 369 17.03 -23.78 -1.53
N SER A 370 16.48 -22.58 -1.74
CA SER A 370 15.74 -22.27 -2.97
C SER A 370 15.62 -20.78 -3.26
N PRO A 371 15.56 -20.36 -4.54
CA PRO A 371 15.30 -18.96 -4.89
C PRO A 371 13.85 -18.53 -4.60
N ARG A 372 12.96 -19.42 -4.10
CA ARG A 372 11.52 -19.14 -3.95
C ARG A 372 11.01 -19.55 -2.57
N ALA A 373 10.78 -18.57 -1.71
CA ALA A 373 10.21 -18.79 -0.40
C ALA A 373 8.70 -18.50 -0.39
N ARG A 374 7.88 -19.41 0.14
CA ARG A 374 6.49 -19.05 0.49
C ARG A 374 6.51 -18.05 1.63
N VAL A 375 5.68 -17.03 1.51
CA VAL A 375 5.55 -15.94 2.48
C VAL A 375 4.30 -16.19 3.30
N GLY A 376 4.42 -16.09 4.63
CA GLY A 376 3.30 -16.16 5.55
C GLY A 376 3.37 -15.09 6.62
N ILE A 377 2.22 -14.81 7.23
CA ILE A 377 2.10 -13.92 8.39
C ILE A 377 1.81 -14.74 9.65
N TYR A 378 2.28 -14.25 10.79
CA TYR A 378 2.03 -14.88 12.08
C TYR A 378 0.68 -14.41 12.63
N LEU A 379 -0.12 -15.38 13.06
CA LEU A 379 -1.39 -15.15 13.72
C LEU A 379 -1.37 -15.79 15.11
N GLU A 380 -2.05 -15.14 16.05
CA GLU A 380 -2.28 -15.62 17.41
C GLU A 380 -3.79 -15.84 17.62
N PRO A 381 -4.22 -17.00 18.14
CA PRO A 381 -5.62 -17.22 18.51
C PRO A 381 -6.08 -16.25 19.60
N VAL A 382 -7.24 -15.63 19.42
CA VAL A 382 -7.83 -14.63 20.34
C VAL A 382 -8.92 -15.26 21.21
N LEU A 383 -9.85 -15.99 20.61
CA LEU A 383 -10.95 -16.67 21.29
C LEU A 383 -11.25 -17.99 20.56
N GLN A 384 -11.55 -19.03 21.34
CA GLN A 384 -12.08 -20.30 20.86
C GLN A 384 -13.48 -20.46 21.45
N THR A 385 -14.50 -20.40 20.60
CA THR A 385 -15.88 -20.67 21.03
C THR A 385 -16.05 -22.17 21.30
N SER A 386 -16.76 -22.55 22.38
CA SER A 386 -16.88 -23.95 22.80
C SER A 386 -17.53 -24.83 21.72
N PRO A 387 -16.98 -26.03 21.43
CA PRO A 387 -17.46 -26.92 20.37
C PRO A 387 -18.83 -27.59 20.61
N SER A 388 -19.46 -27.35 21.76
CA SER A 388 -20.82 -27.84 22.07
C SER A 388 -21.92 -27.13 21.27
N MET A 389 -21.58 -26.06 20.56
CA MET A 389 -22.48 -25.32 19.68
C MET A 389 -21.85 -25.25 18.28
N GLY A 390 -22.59 -25.68 17.25
CA GLY A 390 -22.09 -25.98 15.90
C GLY A 390 -21.07 -24.98 15.33
N HIS A 391 -20.04 -25.53 14.66
CA HIS A 391 -18.89 -24.82 14.06
C HIS A 391 -18.37 -23.66 14.92
N GLY A 392 -17.57 -23.98 15.94
CA GLY A 392 -16.88 -22.97 16.74
C GLY A 392 -16.10 -22.00 15.84
N GLN A 393 -16.51 -20.73 15.82
CA GLN A 393 -15.82 -19.67 15.11
C GLN A 393 -14.49 -19.37 15.80
N MET A 394 -13.42 -19.31 15.01
CA MET A 394 -12.06 -19.07 15.49
C MET A 394 -11.60 -17.66 15.11
N PHE A 395 -11.24 -16.88 16.13
CA PHE A 395 -10.74 -15.52 15.97
C PHE A 395 -9.23 -15.49 16.15
N TYR A 396 -8.57 -14.75 15.29
CA TYR A 396 -7.13 -14.55 15.28
C TYR A 396 -6.82 -13.05 15.25
N ARG A 397 -5.61 -12.69 15.67
CA ARG A 397 -5.03 -11.38 15.38
C ARG A 397 -3.66 -11.56 14.76
N ARG A 398 -3.26 -10.58 13.94
CA ARG A 398 -1.90 -10.56 13.38
C ARG A 398 -0.90 -10.20 14.47
N VAL A 399 0.26 -10.85 14.44
CA VAL A 399 1.40 -10.58 15.32
C VAL A 399 2.70 -10.61 14.53
N ARG A 400 3.81 -10.17 15.14
CA ARG A 400 5.14 -10.09 14.51
C ARG A 400 5.12 -9.35 13.17
N CYS A 401 4.49 -8.17 13.15
CA CYS A 401 4.29 -7.40 11.93
C CYS A 401 5.60 -6.87 11.31
N ASP A 402 6.73 -6.94 12.00
CA ASP A 402 8.05 -6.49 11.53
C ASP A 402 8.78 -7.49 10.63
N GLU A 403 8.33 -8.74 10.59
CA GLU A 403 8.91 -9.83 9.80
C GLU A 403 7.86 -10.65 9.05
N PHE A 404 8.32 -11.40 8.05
CA PHE A 404 7.53 -12.44 7.41
C PHE A 404 8.03 -13.80 7.85
N CYS A 405 7.13 -14.77 7.88
CA CYS A 405 7.51 -16.17 7.93
C CYS A 405 7.87 -16.63 6.51
N PHE A 406 9.04 -17.24 6.36
CA PHE A 406 9.48 -17.84 5.09
C PHE A 406 9.57 -19.35 5.24
N ALA A 407 9.06 -20.09 4.24
CA ALA A 407 9.19 -21.53 4.20
C ALA A 407 10.61 -21.96 3.75
N PRO A 408 11.41 -22.68 4.58
CA PRO A 408 12.80 -23.00 4.25
C PRO A 408 12.98 -23.86 2.98
N ARG A 409 12.02 -24.76 2.71
CA ARG A 409 12.03 -25.68 1.57
C ARG A 409 11.08 -25.27 0.44
N GLY A 410 10.64 -24.00 0.42
CA GLY A 410 9.71 -23.50 -0.58
C GLY A 410 8.24 -23.86 -0.35
N GLU A 411 7.90 -24.64 0.69
CA GLU A 411 6.52 -24.93 1.09
C GLU A 411 6.35 -24.93 2.62
N PHE A 412 5.23 -24.38 3.08
CA PHE A 412 4.81 -24.55 4.47
C PHE A 412 4.30 -25.99 4.67
N PRO A 413 4.47 -26.58 5.87
CA PRO A 413 3.81 -27.84 6.20
C PRO A 413 2.31 -27.73 5.93
N ARG A 414 1.68 -28.84 5.52
CA ARG A 414 0.22 -28.87 5.34
C ARG A 414 -0.46 -28.49 6.66
N GLY A 415 -1.14 -27.36 6.63
CA GLY A 415 -1.93 -26.86 7.74
C GLY A 415 -3.33 -27.47 7.79
N GLN A 416 -4.08 -27.10 8.81
CA GLN A 416 -5.52 -27.35 8.85
C GLN A 416 -6.22 -26.23 8.07
N GLN A 417 -7.10 -26.60 7.13
CA GLN A 417 -7.97 -25.64 6.46
C GLN A 417 -9.10 -25.23 7.41
N LEU A 418 -9.17 -23.95 7.74
CA LEU A 418 -10.12 -23.39 8.69
C LEU A 418 -10.77 -22.14 8.10
N ASP A 419 -12.07 -21.96 8.36
CA ASP A 419 -12.74 -20.66 8.20
C ASP A 419 -12.47 -19.83 9.45
N ILE A 420 -11.78 -18.71 9.26
CA ILE A 420 -11.26 -17.89 10.36
C ILE A 420 -11.63 -16.43 10.19
N TYR A 421 -11.67 -15.73 11.32
CA TYR A 421 -11.75 -14.29 11.39
C TYR A 421 -10.44 -13.71 11.89
N VAL A 422 -9.84 -12.80 11.15
CA VAL A 422 -8.64 -12.07 11.57
C VAL A 422 -9.03 -10.63 11.91
N LEU A 423 -8.94 -10.28 13.18
CA LEU A 423 -9.38 -9.00 13.73
C LEU A 423 -8.40 -7.87 13.39
N GLU A 424 -8.95 -6.70 13.09
CA GLU A 424 -8.21 -5.44 13.17
C GLU A 424 -8.05 -4.99 14.63
N ASP A 425 -7.12 -4.06 14.87
CA ASP A 425 -6.80 -3.57 16.23
C ASP A 425 -8.03 -3.01 16.95
N ASP A 426 -8.84 -2.20 16.27
CA ASP A 426 -10.05 -1.59 16.86
C ASP A 426 -11.08 -2.65 17.25
N GLN A 427 -11.28 -3.66 16.39
CA GLN A 427 -12.21 -4.76 16.65
C GLN A 427 -11.72 -5.64 17.81
N TYR A 428 -10.42 -5.89 17.87
CA TYR A 428 -9.81 -6.60 18.97
C TYR A 428 -9.96 -5.83 20.30
N ALA A 429 -9.79 -4.51 20.28
CA ALA A 429 -9.98 -3.65 21.45
C ALA A 429 -11.45 -3.63 21.93
N GLU A 430 -12.41 -3.50 21.01
CA GLU A 430 -13.84 -3.59 21.32
C GLU A 430 -14.20 -4.95 21.93
N MET A 431 -13.66 -6.03 21.36
CA MET A 431 -13.82 -7.36 21.93
C MET A 431 -13.23 -7.45 23.33
N GLN A 432 -12.00 -7.00 23.58
CA GLN A 432 -11.43 -7.03 24.93
C GLN A 432 -12.23 -6.22 25.95
N PHE A 433 -12.81 -5.09 25.53
CA PHE A 433 -13.65 -4.27 26.41
C PHE A 433 -14.95 -4.98 26.81
N ALA A 434 -15.55 -5.72 25.86
CA ALA A 434 -16.78 -6.47 26.10
C ALA A 434 -16.60 -7.67 27.06
N ASP A 435 -15.39 -8.20 27.21
CA ASP A 435 -15.10 -9.38 28.06
C ASP A 435 -14.84 -9.01 29.53
N ARG A 436 -14.80 -7.72 29.89
CA ARG A 436 -14.54 -7.30 31.26
C ARG A 436 -15.75 -7.57 32.15
N PRO A 437 -15.62 -8.39 33.22
CA PRO A 437 -16.75 -8.78 34.07
C PRO A 437 -17.39 -7.64 34.90
N ASN A 438 -16.87 -6.40 34.82
CA ASN A 438 -17.32 -5.24 35.60
C ASN A 438 -17.33 -3.93 34.78
N SER A 439 -17.68 -3.95 33.48
CA SER A 439 -17.96 -2.70 32.76
C SER A 439 -19.09 -1.95 33.49
N PRO A 440 -18.90 -0.67 33.89
CA PRO A 440 -19.83 0.01 34.79
C PRO A 440 -21.16 0.24 34.08
N GLY A 441 -22.11 -0.66 34.34
CA GLY A 441 -23.52 -0.41 34.08
C GLY A 441 -23.97 0.77 34.92
N LEU A 442 -24.52 1.78 34.26
CA LEU A 442 -25.24 2.87 34.90
C LEU A 442 -26.33 2.28 35.82
N GLY A 443 -26.14 2.41 37.13
CA GLY A 443 -27.18 2.29 38.14
C GLY A 443 -27.38 0.89 38.76
N PRO A 444 -27.70 0.82 40.06
CA PRO A 444 -28.02 -0.43 40.74
C PRO A 444 -29.40 -0.91 40.26
N GLY A 445 -29.41 -1.79 39.27
CA GLY A 445 -30.62 -2.31 38.61
C GLY A 445 -30.39 -2.82 37.17
N ALA A 446 -29.26 -2.47 36.55
CA ALA A 446 -28.89 -3.00 35.24
C ALA A 446 -28.36 -4.44 35.37
N GLY A 447 -29.01 -5.39 34.70
CA GLY A 447 -28.56 -6.79 34.63
C GLY A 447 -27.10 -6.90 34.14
N ARG A 448 -26.41 -7.96 34.56
CA ARG A 448 -25.06 -8.28 34.09
C ARG A 448 -25.03 -8.20 32.56
N SER A 449 -24.10 -7.43 32.00
CA SER A 449 -23.82 -7.50 30.58
C SER A 449 -23.46 -8.96 30.24
N PRO A 450 -24.14 -9.61 29.30
CA PRO A 450 -23.79 -10.97 28.90
C PRO A 450 -22.35 -11.00 28.40
N SER A 451 -21.61 -12.05 28.77
CA SER A 451 -20.25 -12.31 28.28
C SER A 451 -20.21 -12.34 26.75
N ILE A 452 -19.03 -12.19 26.15
CA ILE A 452 -18.86 -12.27 24.69
C ILE A 452 -19.40 -13.59 24.13
N GLU A 453 -19.16 -14.69 24.85
CA GLU A 453 -19.73 -15.99 24.52
C GLU A 453 -21.25 -15.89 24.38
N ALA A 454 -21.94 -15.25 25.32
CA ALA A 454 -23.39 -15.05 25.28
C ALA A 454 -23.88 -14.06 24.19
N ARG A 455 -23.05 -13.11 23.71
CA ARG A 455 -23.39 -12.21 22.59
C ARG A 455 -23.14 -12.86 21.23
N LEU A 456 -22.09 -13.66 21.08
CA LEU A 456 -21.85 -14.43 19.86
C LEU A 456 -22.94 -15.50 19.65
N LEU A 457 -23.51 -16.04 20.74
CA LEU A 457 -24.67 -16.95 20.70
C LEU A 457 -25.93 -16.31 20.05
N SER A 458 -26.13 -14.99 20.15
CA SER A 458 -27.30 -14.32 19.58
C SER A 458 -27.16 -13.93 18.09
N LEU A 459 -25.96 -14.05 17.53
CA LEU A 459 -25.65 -13.68 16.14
C LEU A 459 -25.65 -14.86 15.15
N SER A 460 -26.18 -16.01 15.56
CA SER A 460 -26.31 -17.20 14.68
C SER A 460 -27.11 -16.86 13.40
N PRO A 461 -26.60 -17.14 12.19
CA PRO A 461 -27.31 -16.86 10.95
C PRO A 461 -28.42 -17.89 10.71
N SER A 462 -29.60 -17.63 11.27
CA SER A 462 -30.86 -18.23 10.81
C SER A 462 -31.37 -17.48 9.57
N ALA A 463 -30.65 -17.57 8.44
CA ALA A 463 -31.18 -17.23 7.13
C ALA A 463 -30.31 -17.84 6.03
N SER A 464 -30.58 -19.11 5.68
CA SER A 464 -30.31 -19.55 4.31
C SER A 464 -31.17 -18.71 3.36
N PRO A 465 -30.66 -18.25 2.20
CA PRO A 465 -31.51 -17.67 1.16
C PRO A 465 -32.43 -18.78 0.66
N ARG A 466 -33.69 -18.78 1.11
CA ARG A 466 -34.74 -19.62 0.51
C ARG A 466 -34.82 -19.25 -0.96
N ALA A 467 -34.65 -20.25 -1.82
CA ALA A 467 -34.99 -20.18 -3.22
C ALA A 467 -36.40 -19.61 -3.40
N SER A 468 -36.54 -18.62 -4.27
CA SER A 468 -37.82 -18.05 -4.67
C SER A 468 -38.77 -19.17 -5.17
N PRO A 469 -40.05 -19.19 -4.76
CA PRO A 469 -41.00 -20.12 -5.34
C PRO A 469 -41.24 -19.75 -6.81
N ARG A 470 -41.17 -20.75 -7.67
CA ARG A 470 -41.63 -20.68 -9.06
C ARG A 470 -43.10 -20.27 -9.03
N LEU A 471 -43.44 -19.21 -9.76
CA LEU A 471 -44.82 -18.95 -10.16
C LEU A 471 -45.16 -19.97 -11.25
N ASP A 472 -46.00 -20.93 -10.89
CA ASP A 472 -46.76 -21.72 -11.86
C ASP A 472 -47.75 -20.76 -12.55
N MET A 473 -47.57 -20.59 -13.86
CA MET A 473 -48.61 -20.06 -14.74
C MET A 473 -49.54 -21.21 -15.09
N ASP A 474 -50.74 -21.20 -14.51
CA ASP A 474 -51.91 -21.87 -15.06
C ASP A 474 -52.97 -20.83 -15.46
N MET A 475 -53.45 -21.03 -16.69
CA MET A 475 -54.47 -20.30 -17.49
C MET A 475 -54.09 -18.97 -18.14
#